data_AF-A0A292REB9-F1
#
_entry.id   AF-A0A292REB9-F1
#
_cell.length_a   1.000
_cell.length_b   1.000
_cell.length_c   1.000
_cell.angle_alpha   90.00
_cell.angle_beta   90.00
_cell.angle_gamma   90.00
#
_symmetry.space_group_name_H-M   'P 1'
#
loop_
_entity.id
_entity.type
_entity.pdbx_description
1 polymer ?
#
loop_
_entity_poly.entity_id
_entity_poly.type
_entity_poly.pdbx_seq_one_letter_code
_entity_poly.pdbx_strand_id
1 'polypeptide(L)'
;MENKDNRISELFDSYSAIVSLSMLAIAENDIEGAICLNKSLKKIYEQISGKVSEKQQLTLESYQKLLGLEYSKLSNDNAGKKLKTILMSIDFDYDETLHWIGLAQLFQKEKKYKEAIMLAEYLTTVCDSAPPYLVLARTYRDLKMYDMSIKGYNTYLLLNENDKEAKQELDKVFEEMLELK
;
A
#
# COMPACT_ATOMS: atom_id res chain seq x y z
N MET A 1 -17.76 32.73 13.86
CA MET A 1 -16.38 32.22 13.81
C MET A 1 -16.18 30.99 14.70
N GLU A 2 -16.87 30.85 15.84
CA GLU A 2 -16.81 29.70 16.78
C GLU A 2 -16.91 28.29 16.17
N ASN A 3 -17.68 28.08 15.11
CA ASN A 3 -17.96 26.73 14.59
C ASN A 3 -16.77 26.10 13.83
N LYS A 4 -15.87 26.91 13.26
CA LYS A 4 -14.70 26.37 12.54
C LYS A 4 -13.57 25.96 13.48
N ASP A 5 -13.33 26.72 14.53
CA ASP A 5 -12.26 26.45 15.49
C ASP A 5 -12.58 25.20 16.34
N ASN A 6 -13.84 25.04 16.75
CA ASN A 6 -14.29 23.81 17.43
C ASN A 6 -14.11 22.57 16.55
N ARG A 7 -14.48 22.64 15.27
CA ARG A 7 -14.33 21.51 14.34
C ARG A 7 -12.86 21.13 14.11
N ILE A 8 -11.95 22.11 14.04
CA ILE A 8 -10.52 21.83 13.90
C ILE A 8 -9.99 21.16 15.17
N SER A 9 -10.43 21.60 16.35
CA SER A 9 -10.06 20.97 17.62
C SER A 9 -10.54 19.51 17.69
N GLU A 10 -11.80 19.24 17.35
CA GLU A 10 -12.35 17.88 17.33
C GLU A 10 -11.61 16.95 16.36
N LEU A 11 -11.25 17.47 15.18
CA LEU A 11 -10.46 16.72 14.21
C LEU A 11 -9.04 16.45 14.71
N PHE A 12 -8.44 17.38 15.44
CA PHE A 12 -7.13 17.17 16.07
C PHE A 12 -7.18 16.10 17.17
N ASP A 13 -8.23 16.09 18.00
CA ASP A 13 -8.43 15.07 19.02
C ASP A 13 -8.66 13.69 18.38
N SER A 14 -9.45 13.65 17.31
CA SER A 14 -9.67 12.45 16.51
C SER A 14 -8.37 11.93 15.89
N TYR A 15 -7.53 12.83 15.36
CA TYR A 15 -6.21 12.46 14.84
C TYR A 15 -5.37 11.79 15.91
N SER A 16 -5.29 12.41 17.09
CA SER A 16 -4.51 11.90 18.23
C SER A 16 -4.99 10.52 18.68
N ALA A 17 -6.30 10.29 18.72
CA ALA A 17 -6.88 8.99 19.08
C ALA A 17 -6.54 7.90 18.03
N ILE A 18 -6.62 8.22 16.74
CA ILE A 18 -6.30 7.27 15.68
C ILE A 18 -4.80 6.94 15.68
N VAL A 19 -3.92 7.89 16.01
CA VAL A 19 -2.49 7.62 16.19
C VAL A 19 -2.27 6.55 17.26
N SER A 20 -2.94 6.65 18.41
CA SER A 20 -2.85 5.64 19.47
C SER A 20 -3.36 4.27 19.02
N LEU A 21 -4.47 4.22 18.29
CA LEU A 21 -4.99 2.97 17.73
C LEU A 21 -4.03 2.37 16.69
N SER A 22 -3.41 3.20 15.85
CA SER A 22 -2.40 2.74 14.89
C SER A 22 -1.22 2.11 15.61
N MET A 23 -0.72 2.72 16.70
CA MET A 23 0.36 2.15 17.50
C MET A 23 -0.02 0.81 18.12
N LEU A 24 -1.26 0.67 18.60
CA LEU A 24 -1.75 -0.60 19.15
C LEU A 24 -1.82 -1.68 18.07
N ALA A 25 -2.41 -1.38 16.91
CA ALA A 25 -2.47 -2.31 15.79
C ALA A 25 -1.08 -2.76 15.33
N ILE A 26 -0.11 -1.83 15.29
CA ILE A 26 1.31 -2.14 15.03
C ILE A 26 1.87 -3.12 16.08
N ALA A 27 1.65 -2.84 17.37
CA ALA A 27 2.15 -3.68 18.46
C ALA A 27 1.55 -5.10 18.44
N GLU A 28 0.30 -5.23 18.03
CA GLU A 28 -0.41 -6.52 17.88
C GLU A 28 -0.10 -7.22 16.56
N ASN A 29 0.73 -6.60 15.71
CA ASN A 29 1.01 -7.05 14.34
C ASN A 29 -0.26 -7.17 13.46
N ASP A 30 -1.30 -6.39 13.77
CA ASP A 30 -2.48 -6.17 12.93
C ASP A 30 -2.14 -5.17 11.82
N ILE A 31 -1.63 -5.71 10.72
CA ILE A 31 -1.16 -4.93 9.58
C ILE A 31 -2.33 -4.26 8.86
N GLU A 32 -3.44 -4.98 8.65
CA GLU A 32 -4.61 -4.48 7.94
C GLU A 32 -5.28 -3.35 8.70
N GLY A 33 -5.46 -3.50 10.02
CA GLY A 33 -5.98 -2.46 10.89
C GLY A 33 -5.10 -1.22 10.89
N ALA A 34 -3.78 -1.39 10.96
CA ALA A 34 -2.84 -0.27 10.93
C ALA A 34 -2.89 0.50 9.60
N ILE A 35 -3.06 -0.18 8.45
CA ILE A 35 -3.23 0.46 7.13
C ILE A 35 -4.53 1.26 7.08
N CYS A 36 -5.64 0.68 7.56
CA CYS A 36 -6.95 1.33 7.56
C CYS A 36 -6.95 2.61 8.41
N LEU A 37 -6.33 2.55 9.59
CA LEU A 37 -6.17 3.70 10.48
C LEU A 37 -5.30 4.79 9.84
N ASN A 38 -4.25 4.40 9.11
CA ASN A 38 -3.39 5.35 8.40
C ASN A 38 -4.14 6.18 7.34
N LYS A 39 -5.01 5.52 6.55
CA LYS A 39 -5.89 6.21 5.60
C LYS A 39 -6.76 7.27 6.29
N SER A 40 -7.25 6.96 7.48
CA SER A 40 -8.04 7.89 8.28
C SER A 40 -7.18 9.05 8.81
N LEU A 41 -5.95 8.78 9.25
CA LEU A 41 -4.97 9.81 9.65
C LEU A 41 -4.69 10.79 8.52
N LYS A 42 -4.41 10.30 7.31
CA LYS A 42 -4.13 11.16 6.15
C LYS A 42 -5.27 12.12 5.86
N LYS A 43 -6.49 11.60 5.77
CA LYS A 43 -7.69 12.40 5.50
C LYS A 43 -7.93 13.49 6.54
N ILE A 44 -7.65 13.20 7.81
CA ILE A 44 -7.80 14.19 8.88
C ILE A 44 -6.66 15.21 8.82
N TYR A 45 -5.43 14.77 8.61
CA TYR A 45 -4.26 15.66 8.50
C TYR A 45 -4.40 16.68 7.38
N GLU A 46 -4.84 16.28 6.19
CA GLU A 46 -5.11 17.21 5.08
C GLU A 46 -6.13 18.29 5.44
N GLN A 47 -7.08 17.97 6.34
CA GLN A 47 -8.08 18.93 6.78
C GLN A 47 -7.53 19.91 7.82
N ILE A 48 -6.62 19.49 8.70
CA ILE A 48 -6.17 20.27 9.86
C ILE A 48 -4.77 20.88 9.72
N SER A 49 -3.92 20.33 8.85
CA SER A 49 -2.53 20.79 8.66
C SER A 49 -2.49 22.24 8.23
N GLY A 50 -1.67 23.04 8.92
CA GLY A 50 -1.56 24.49 8.70
C GLY A 50 -2.77 25.31 9.17
N LYS A 51 -3.77 24.68 9.79
CA LYS A 51 -4.96 25.34 10.35
C LYS A 51 -5.10 25.19 11.87
N VAL A 52 -4.27 24.36 12.48
CA VAL A 52 -4.15 24.18 13.93
C VAL A 52 -3.16 25.19 14.52
N SER A 53 -3.13 25.30 15.86
CA SER A 53 -2.10 26.10 16.54
C SER A 53 -0.69 25.56 16.25
N GLU A 54 0.34 26.40 16.37
CA GLU A 54 1.74 26.01 16.18
C GLU A 54 2.13 24.79 17.04
N LYS A 55 1.69 24.78 18.32
CA LYS A 55 1.92 23.66 19.24
C LYS A 55 1.27 22.35 18.73
N GLN A 56 0.05 22.44 18.22
CA GLN A 56 -0.65 21.30 17.64
C GLN A 56 0.02 20.84 16.34
N GLN A 57 0.48 21.77 15.50
CA GLN A 57 1.20 21.43 14.26
C GLN A 57 2.49 20.64 14.57
N LEU A 58 3.29 21.09 15.53
CA LEU A 58 4.48 20.36 16.01
C LEU A 58 4.13 18.97 16.56
N THR A 59 2.94 18.84 17.16
CA THR A 59 2.44 17.56 17.67
C THR A 59 2.07 16.62 16.52
N LEU A 60 1.43 17.12 15.45
CA LEU A 60 1.13 16.34 14.24
C LEU A 60 2.43 15.81 13.59
N GLU A 61 3.43 16.67 13.42
CA GLU A 61 4.74 16.29 12.86
C GLU A 61 5.45 15.24 13.71
N SER A 62 5.36 15.38 15.04
CA SER A 62 5.92 14.40 15.98
C SER A 62 5.22 13.03 15.86
N TYR A 63 3.90 13.01 15.71
CA TYR A 63 3.14 11.77 15.49
C TYR A 63 3.49 11.09 14.17
N GLN A 64 3.64 11.86 13.09
CA GLN A 64 4.06 11.31 11.79
C GLN A 64 5.43 10.66 11.87
N LYS A 65 6.39 11.35 12.51
CA LYS A 65 7.74 10.82 12.72
C LYS A 65 7.72 9.55 13.54
N LEU A 66 6.95 9.52 14.63
CA LEU A 66 6.86 8.37 15.52
C LEU A 66 6.22 7.16 14.81
N LEU A 67 5.12 7.37 14.09
CA LEU A 67 4.48 6.32 13.29
C LEU A 67 5.42 5.77 12.21
N GLY A 68 6.14 6.64 11.49
CA GLY A 68 7.14 6.21 10.51
C GLY A 68 8.23 5.32 11.12
N LEU A 69 8.69 5.64 12.34
CA LEU A 69 9.63 4.80 13.07
C LEU A 69 9.03 3.45 13.49
N GLU A 70 7.80 3.42 13.99
CA GLU A 70 7.13 2.17 14.39
C GLU A 70 6.85 1.25 13.19
N TYR A 71 6.40 1.81 12.06
CA TYR A 71 6.22 1.03 10.83
C TYR A 71 7.53 0.43 10.32
N SER A 72 8.66 1.12 10.52
CA SER A 72 9.98 0.61 10.13
C SER A 72 10.44 -0.61 10.94
N LYS A 73 9.80 -0.91 12.09
CA LYS A 73 10.16 -2.04 12.95
C LYS A 73 9.41 -3.34 12.62
N LEU A 74 8.36 -3.28 11.81
CA LEU A 74 7.41 -4.37 11.58
C LEU A 74 7.84 -5.50 10.61
N SER A 75 9.02 -5.43 9.99
CA SER A 75 9.53 -6.51 9.12
C SER A 75 10.98 -6.84 9.50
N ASN A 76 11.50 -8.00 9.12
CA ASN A 76 12.88 -8.41 9.40
C ASN A 76 13.85 -8.14 8.24
N ASP A 77 13.37 -7.66 7.08
CA ASP A 77 14.22 -7.22 5.95
C ASP A 77 14.09 -5.72 5.66
N ASN A 78 15.14 -5.12 5.07
CA ASN A 78 15.22 -3.67 4.84
C ASN A 78 14.26 -3.13 3.75
N ALA A 79 13.80 -3.97 2.83
CA ALA A 79 13.00 -3.53 1.69
C ALA A 79 11.50 -3.55 2.00
N GLY A 80 11.00 -4.61 2.65
CA GLY A 80 9.64 -4.70 3.19
C GLY A 80 9.37 -3.67 4.29
N LYS A 81 10.36 -3.38 5.15
CA LYS A 81 10.28 -2.25 6.10
C LYS A 81 10.05 -0.92 5.39
N LYS A 82 10.83 -0.66 4.35
CA LYS A 82 10.80 0.60 3.60
C LYS A 82 9.49 0.77 2.84
N LEU A 83 9.03 -0.30 2.19
CA LEU A 83 7.74 -0.32 1.50
C LEU A 83 6.57 -0.09 2.46
N LYS A 84 6.56 -0.78 3.60
CA LYS A 84 5.50 -0.64 4.60
C LYS A 84 5.48 0.75 5.24
N THR A 85 6.66 1.30 5.52
CA THR A 85 6.81 2.69 6.00
C THR A 85 6.31 3.70 4.96
N ILE A 86 6.53 3.42 3.67
CA ILE A 86 6.09 4.28 2.56
C ILE A 86 4.57 4.20 2.35
N LEU A 87 3.98 3.00 2.29
CA LEU A 87 2.53 2.79 2.16
C LEU A 87 1.73 3.37 3.33
N MET A 88 2.39 3.49 4.49
CA MET A 88 1.83 3.98 5.74
C MET A 88 2.39 5.35 6.11
N SER A 89 3.02 6.05 5.15
CA SER A 89 3.36 7.45 5.31
C SER A 89 2.13 8.28 4.97
N ILE A 90 1.94 9.38 5.69
CA ILE A 90 0.85 10.32 5.44
C ILE A 90 1.03 11.08 4.11
N ASP A 91 2.27 11.15 3.63
CA ASP A 91 2.65 11.73 2.35
C ASP A 91 2.43 10.74 1.19
N PHE A 92 1.97 9.51 1.47
CA PHE A 92 1.63 8.54 0.45
C PHE A 92 0.42 9.03 -0.34
N ASP A 93 0.67 9.62 -1.50
CA ASP A 93 -0.38 9.96 -2.45
C ASP A 93 -0.74 8.78 -3.33
N TYR A 94 -2.00 8.35 -3.23
CA TYR A 94 -2.55 7.27 -4.01
C TYR A 94 -2.90 7.73 -5.45
N ASP A 95 -3.13 9.04 -5.67
CA ASP A 95 -3.36 9.60 -7.01
C ASP A 95 -2.10 9.50 -7.91
N GLU A 96 -0.93 9.23 -7.34
CA GLU A 96 0.28 8.81 -8.08
C GLU A 96 0.34 7.29 -8.30
N THR A 97 -0.79 6.65 -8.62
CA THR A 97 -0.90 5.19 -8.77
C THR A 97 0.14 4.60 -9.73
N LEU A 98 0.50 5.34 -10.79
CA LEU A 98 1.53 4.94 -11.77
C LEU A 98 2.93 4.81 -11.14
N HIS A 99 3.29 5.67 -10.19
CA HIS A 99 4.58 5.60 -9.49
C HIS A 99 4.67 4.32 -8.65
N TRP A 100 3.57 3.97 -7.97
CA TRP A 100 3.51 2.79 -7.10
C TRP A 100 3.46 1.48 -7.88
N ILE A 101 2.75 1.47 -9.01
CA ILE A 101 2.82 0.34 -9.96
C ILE A 101 4.27 0.15 -10.43
N GLY A 102 4.96 1.24 -10.79
CA GLY A 102 6.37 1.19 -11.18
C GLY A 102 7.29 0.65 -10.09
N LEU A 103 7.04 0.99 -8.83
CA LEU A 103 7.78 0.44 -7.69
C LEU A 103 7.52 -1.06 -7.49
N ALA A 104 6.27 -1.51 -7.61
CA ALA A 104 5.94 -2.93 -7.50
C ALA A 104 6.63 -3.75 -8.60
N GLN A 105 6.66 -3.21 -9.82
CA GLN A 105 7.41 -3.80 -10.95
C GLN A 105 8.92 -3.83 -10.68
N LEU A 106 9.47 -2.77 -10.09
CA LEU A 106 10.89 -2.74 -9.73
C LEU A 106 11.24 -3.81 -8.70
N PHE A 107 10.42 -3.98 -7.66
CA PHE A 107 10.62 -5.06 -6.69
C PHE A 107 10.56 -6.43 -7.33
N GLN A 108 9.62 -6.67 -8.24
CA GLN A 108 9.56 -7.94 -8.98
C GLN A 108 10.85 -8.16 -9.79
N LYS A 109 11.31 -7.16 -10.54
CA LYS A 109 12.57 -7.24 -11.32
C LYS A 109 13.81 -7.47 -10.45
N GLU A 110 13.84 -6.90 -9.25
CA GLU A 110 14.89 -7.11 -8.25
C GLU A 110 14.73 -8.42 -7.46
N LYS A 111 13.75 -9.26 -7.80
CA LYS A 111 13.41 -10.53 -7.13
C LYS A 111 12.99 -10.38 -5.67
N LYS A 112 12.55 -9.18 -5.28
CA LYS A 112 11.92 -8.85 -3.99
C LYS A 112 10.44 -9.21 -4.05
N TYR A 113 10.17 -10.49 -4.20
CA TYR A 113 8.85 -10.98 -4.57
C TYR A 113 7.79 -10.75 -3.48
N LYS A 114 8.17 -10.78 -2.20
CA LYS A 114 7.24 -10.53 -1.09
C LYS A 114 6.73 -9.09 -1.11
N GLU A 115 7.62 -8.15 -1.39
CA GLU A 115 7.34 -6.72 -1.46
C GLU A 115 6.54 -6.37 -2.71
N ALA A 116 6.88 -6.98 -3.85
CA ALA A 116 6.11 -6.85 -5.08
C ALA A 116 4.66 -7.33 -4.89
N ILE A 117 4.47 -8.50 -4.25
CA ILE A 117 3.14 -9.04 -3.95
C ILE A 117 2.39 -8.11 -3.00
N MET A 118 2.99 -7.76 -1.85
CA MET A 118 2.34 -6.90 -0.86
C MET A 118 1.89 -5.56 -1.45
N LEU A 119 2.76 -4.89 -2.22
CA LEU A 119 2.41 -3.60 -2.81
C LEU A 119 1.33 -3.76 -3.88
N ALA A 120 1.46 -4.76 -4.76
CA ALA A 120 0.48 -4.96 -5.82
C ALA A 120 -0.88 -5.40 -5.27
N GLU A 121 -0.95 -6.30 -4.28
CA GLU A 121 -2.20 -6.65 -3.57
C GLU A 121 -2.82 -5.42 -2.94
N TYR A 122 -2.05 -4.62 -2.21
CA TYR A 122 -2.57 -3.38 -1.64
C TYR A 122 -3.14 -2.47 -2.73
N LEU A 123 -2.40 -2.24 -3.81
CA LEU A 123 -2.86 -1.41 -4.92
C LEU A 123 -4.18 -1.94 -5.47
N THR A 124 -4.40 -3.25 -5.65
CA THR A 124 -5.70 -3.78 -6.10
C THR A 124 -6.89 -3.43 -5.18
N THR A 125 -6.65 -3.07 -3.92
CA THR A 125 -7.71 -2.67 -2.98
C THR A 125 -8.02 -1.17 -2.99
N VAL A 126 -7.05 -0.35 -3.43
CA VAL A 126 -7.16 1.11 -3.41
C VAL A 126 -7.26 1.72 -4.81
N CYS A 127 -6.83 0.98 -5.84
CA CYS A 127 -6.94 1.34 -7.24
C CYS A 127 -7.93 0.48 -8.00
N ASP A 128 -8.78 1.14 -8.76
CA ASP A 128 -9.50 0.50 -9.86
C ASP A 128 -8.63 0.56 -11.12
N SER A 129 -7.50 -0.18 -11.08
CA SER A 129 -6.58 -0.24 -12.21
C SER A 129 -6.10 -1.66 -12.45
N ALA A 130 -5.96 -2.02 -13.71
CA ALA A 130 -5.49 -3.33 -14.12
C ALA A 130 -4.01 -3.63 -13.78
N PRO A 131 -3.04 -2.69 -13.94
CA PRO A 131 -1.61 -3.03 -13.89
C PRO A 131 -1.10 -3.78 -12.65
N PRO A 132 -1.60 -3.55 -11.42
CA PRO A 132 -1.19 -4.34 -10.25
C PRO A 132 -1.45 -5.84 -10.40
N TYR A 133 -2.54 -6.24 -11.05
CA TYR A 133 -2.83 -7.66 -11.31
C TYR A 133 -1.78 -8.31 -12.22
N LEU A 134 -1.24 -7.55 -13.18
CA LEU A 134 -0.14 -8.02 -14.04
C LEU A 134 1.16 -8.21 -13.24
N VAL A 135 1.45 -7.30 -12.31
CA VAL A 135 2.60 -7.44 -11.40
C VAL A 135 2.47 -8.68 -10.53
N LEU A 136 1.29 -8.93 -9.95
CA LEU A 136 1.01 -10.14 -9.18
C LEU A 136 1.21 -11.39 -10.03
N ALA A 137 0.63 -11.42 -11.23
CA ALA A 137 0.70 -12.56 -12.12
C ALA A 137 2.16 -12.94 -12.46
N ARG A 138 2.96 -11.95 -12.89
CA ARG A 138 4.39 -12.12 -13.19
C ARG A 138 5.17 -12.57 -11.95
N THR A 139 4.90 -11.97 -10.80
CA THR A 139 5.58 -12.32 -9.54
C THR A 139 5.28 -13.76 -9.11
N TYR A 140 4.02 -14.19 -9.21
CA TYR A 140 3.64 -15.58 -8.90
C TYR A 140 4.21 -16.57 -9.92
N ARG A 141 4.29 -16.21 -11.21
CA ARG A 141 4.99 -17.03 -12.21
C ARG A 141 6.45 -17.24 -11.82
N ASP A 142 7.17 -16.18 -11.46
CA ASP A 142 8.58 -16.29 -11.07
C ASP A 142 8.79 -17.17 -9.81
N LEU A 143 7.79 -17.22 -8.94
CA LEU A 143 7.73 -18.11 -7.78
C LEU A 143 7.21 -19.52 -8.09
N LYS A 144 6.87 -19.82 -9.36
CA LYS A 144 6.24 -21.06 -9.82
C LYS A 144 4.88 -21.37 -9.18
N MET A 145 4.19 -20.34 -8.70
CA MET A 145 2.83 -20.42 -8.15
C MET A 145 1.81 -20.25 -9.29
N TYR A 146 1.76 -21.23 -10.21
CA TYR A 146 1.05 -21.08 -11.48
C TYR A 146 -0.45 -20.81 -11.34
N ASP A 147 -1.14 -21.43 -10.38
CA ASP A 147 -2.58 -21.18 -10.16
C ASP A 147 -2.86 -19.70 -9.83
N MET A 148 -2.03 -19.11 -8.98
CA MET A 148 -2.13 -17.69 -8.60
C MET A 148 -1.72 -16.77 -9.76
N SER A 149 -0.71 -17.17 -10.54
CA SER A 149 -0.30 -16.47 -11.75
C SER A 149 -1.43 -16.39 -12.78
N ILE A 150 -2.05 -17.52 -13.10
CA ILE A 150 -3.18 -17.62 -14.03
C ILE A 150 -4.35 -16.74 -13.56
N LYS A 151 -4.69 -16.79 -12.28
CA LYS A 151 -5.73 -15.92 -11.70
C LYS A 151 -5.42 -14.43 -11.89
N GLY A 152 -4.16 -14.03 -11.66
CA GLY A 152 -3.70 -12.66 -11.88
C GLY A 152 -3.83 -12.21 -13.33
N TYR A 153 -3.32 -13.01 -14.28
CA TYR A 153 -3.42 -12.71 -15.71
C TYR A 153 -4.87 -12.64 -16.19
N ASN A 154 -5.73 -13.56 -15.78
CA ASN A 154 -7.15 -13.53 -16.14
C ASN A 154 -7.85 -12.27 -15.63
N THR A 155 -7.54 -11.85 -14.39
CA THR A 155 -8.12 -10.63 -13.83
C THR A 155 -7.62 -9.38 -14.57
N TYR A 156 -6.32 -9.33 -14.90
CA TYR A 156 -5.75 -8.26 -15.72
C TYR A 156 -6.39 -8.19 -17.10
N LEU A 157 -6.51 -9.33 -17.80
CA LEU A 157 -7.06 -9.42 -19.15
C LEU A 157 -8.56 -9.13 -19.19
N LEU A 158 -9.30 -9.38 -18.09
CA LEU A 158 -10.69 -8.94 -17.97
C LEU A 158 -10.82 -7.41 -18.02
N LEU A 159 -9.82 -6.69 -17.53
CA LEU A 159 -9.77 -5.23 -17.54
C LEU A 159 -9.06 -4.67 -18.79
N ASN A 160 -8.24 -5.48 -19.45
CA ASN A 160 -7.42 -5.14 -20.62
C ASN A 160 -7.47 -6.22 -21.71
N GLU A 161 -8.66 -6.44 -22.28
CA GLU A 161 -8.96 -7.60 -23.15
C GLU A 161 -8.06 -7.71 -24.40
N ASN A 162 -7.49 -6.60 -24.86
CA ASN A 162 -6.70 -6.53 -26.10
C ASN A 162 -5.18 -6.60 -25.88
N ASP A 163 -4.71 -6.84 -24.65
CA ASP A 163 -3.28 -6.95 -24.36
C ASP A 163 -2.71 -8.29 -24.86
N LYS A 164 -2.14 -8.24 -26.06
CA LYS A 164 -1.54 -9.41 -26.72
C LYS A 164 -0.31 -9.94 -25.97
N GLU A 165 0.45 -9.06 -25.33
CA GLU A 165 1.65 -9.46 -24.58
C GLU A 165 1.24 -10.26 -23.35
N ALA A 166 0.29 -9.74 -22.57
CA ALA A 166 -0.23 -10.45 -21.40
C ALA A 166 -0.87 -11.80 -21.76
N LYS A 167 -1.55 -11.90 -22.91
CA LYS A 167 -2.08 -13.18 -23.40
C LYS A 167 -0.98 -14.18 -23.74
N GLN A 168 0.08 -13.75 -24.42
CA GLN A 168 1.25 -14.59 -24.71
C GLN A 168 1.98 -15.01 -23.43
N GLU A 169 2.08 -14.13 -22.43
CA GLU A 169 2.66 -14.47 -21.14
C GLU A 169 1.83 -15.50 -20.37
N LEU A 170 0.50 -15.42 -20.45
CA LEU A 170 -0.40 -16.42 -19.89
C LEU A 170 -0.28 -17.77 -20.60
N ASP A 171 -0.16 -17.79 -21.93
CA ASP A 171 0.06 -19.03 -22.68
C ASP A 171 1.36 -19.71 -22.22
N LYS A 172 2.44 -18.95 -22.04
CA LYS A 172 3.71 -19.45 -21.48
C LYS A 172 3.56 -20.00 -20.07
N VAL A 173 2.73 -19.38 -19.23
CA VAL A 173 2.45 -19.89 -17.87
C VAL A 173 1.82 -21.28 -17.92
N PHE A 174 0.90 -21.53 -18.86
CA PHE A 174 0.31 -22.86 -19.05
C PHE A 174 1.33 -23.88 -19.55
N GLU A 175 2.21 -23.49 -20.48
CA GLU A 175 3.31 -24.35 -20.95
C GLU A 175 4.25 -24.74 -19.80
N GLU A 176 4.75 -23.76 -19.04
CA GLU A 176 5.63 -23.99 -17.88
C GLU A 176 4.97 -24.87 -16.81
N MET A 177 3.65 -24.72 -16.58
CA MET A 177 2.90 -25.55 -15.64
C MET A 177 2.80 -27.01 -16.10
N LEU A 178 2.66 -27.25 -17.41
CA LEU A 178 2.57 -28.60 -17.99
C LEU A 178 3.91 -29.33 -17.95
N GLU A 179 5.03 -28.63 -18.15
CA GLU A 179 6.38 -29.20 -18.10
C GLU A 179 6.81 -29.68 -16.70
N LEU A 180 6.11 -29.26 -15.65
CA LEU A 180 6.37 -29.65 -14.25
C LEU A 180 5.57 -30.86 -13.77
N LYS A 181 4.67 -31.40 -14.60
CA LYS A 181 3.88 -32.60 -14.31
C LYS A 181 4.50 -33.84 -14.92
#